data_AF-A0AAU3CEI5-F1
#
_entry.id   AF-A0AAU3CEI5-F1
#
_cell.length_a   1.000
_cell.length_b   1.000
_cell.length_c   1.000
_cell.angle_alpha   90.00
_cell.angle_beta   90.00
_cell.angle_gamma   90.00
#
_symmetry.space_group_name_H-M   'P 1'
#
loop_
_entity.id
_entity.type
_entity.pdbx_description
1 polymer ?
#
loop_
_entity_poly.entity_id
_entity_poly.type
_entity_poly.pdbx_seq_one_letter_code
_entity_poly.pdbx_strand_id
1 'polypeptide(L)'
;MPGSLIRRRSEIMICWSVAFDIPPPHQELARQGLRKDASAMKIWTHGNSVQVQSPGWDVHRTSSVGRIARTGEGGWCHFAIPTFIEDETSGTFYSAHLRFSTGDQGTIDAVEVWDGGSRVLRIAGLSLQGVNQEVEFAVPEDEGSIDIVECVDISVHVTFGLNAANAWVQFFSVGAHLTPN
;
A
#
# COMPACT_ATOMS: atom_id res chain seq x y z
N MET A 1 -41.45 14.72 -23.99
CA MET A 1 -40.81 14.29 -22.72
C MET A 1 -40.55 12.79 -22.78
N PRO A 2 -39.57 12.22 -22.07
CA PRO A 2 -38.12 12.48 -21.93
C PRO A 2 -37.33 11.44 -22.78
N GLY A 3 -36.02 11.46 -23.03
CA GLY A 3 -34.86 11.98 -22.31
C GLY A 3 -33.99 10.80 -21.83
N SER A 4 -32.65 10.97 -21.87
CA SER A 4 -31.62 10.15 -21.19
C SER A 4 -31.21 8.80 -21.82
N LEU A 5 -29.93 8.44 -22.00
CA LEU A 5 -28.64 9.10 -21.75
C LEU A 5 -27.57 8.32 -22.54
N ILE A 6 -26.79 9.00 -23.39
CA ILE A 6 -25.50 8.48 -23.86
C ILE A 6 -24.53 8.66 -22.69
N ARG A 7 -24.14 7.58 -22.01
CA ARG A 7 -22.98 7.63 -21.11
C ARG A 7 -21.73 7.33 -21.94
N ARG A 8 -21.02 8.40 -22.32
CA ARG A 8 -19.57 8.33 -22.50
C ARG A 8 -18.95 8.31 -21.11
N ARG A 9 -18.12 7.29 -20.81
CA ARG A 9 -17.00 7.45 -19.88
C ARG A 9 -15.77 6.91 -20.59
N SER A 10 -15.01 7.85 -21.12
CA SER A 10 -13.62 7.70 -21.50
C SER A 10 -12.79 8.01 -20.27
N GLU A 11 -12.30 6.99 -19.58
CA GLU A 11 -11.09 7.08 -18.75
C GLU A 11 -10.32 5.78 -18.93
N ILE A 12 -9.30 5.85 -19.78
CA ILE A 12 -8.32 4.79 -19.97
C ILE A 12 -7.35 4.91 -18.79
N MET A 13 -7.55 4.10 -17.75
CA MET A 13 -6.56 3.90 -16.69
C MET A 13 -5.52 2.91 -17.22
N ILE A 14 -4.40 3.43 -17.73
CA ILE A 14 -3.29 2.59 -18.19
C ILE A 14 -2.47 2.17 -16.98
N CYS A 15 -2.73 0.97 -16.47
CA CYS A 15 -1.81 0.31 -15.54
C CYS A 15 -0.64 -0.24 -16.36
N TRP A 16 0.51 0.43 -16.35
CA TRP A 16 1.75 -0.15 -16.87
C TRP A 16 2.29 -1.13 -15.83
N SER A 17 2.13 -2.43 -16.07
CA SER A 17 2.90 -3.48 -15.39
C SER A 17 3.67 -4.25 -16.45
N VAL A 18 4.99 -4.30 -16.32
CA VAL A 18 5.84 -5.17 -17.15
C VAL A 18 5.66 -6.58 -16.60
N ALA A 19 4.82 -7.40 -17.24
CA ALA A 19 4.68 -8.81 -16.89
C ALA A 19 5.93 -9.56 -17.37
N PHE A 20 6.70 -10.12 -16.44
CA PHE A 20 7.62 -11.20 -16.73
C PHE A 20 6.83 -12.51 -16.68
N ASP A 21 6.79 -13.26 -17.79
CA ASP A 21 6.28 -14.63 -17.83
C ASP A 21 7.16 -15.52 -16.95
N ILE A 22 6.75 -15.71 -15.70
CA ILE A 22 7.27 -16.76 -14.82
C ILE A 22 6.17 -17.84 -14.75
N PRO A 23 6.39 -19.06 -15.27
CA PRO A 23 5.40 -20.12 -15.16
C PRO A 23 5.19 -20.46 -13.67
N PRO A 24 3.94 -20.73 -13.24
CA PRO A 24 3.66 -20.71 -11.82
C PRO A 24 4.09 -22.03 -11.15
N PRO A 25 4.83 -21.99 -10.01
CA PRO A 25 5.35 -23.19 -9.34
C PRO A 25 4.29 -23.99 -8.55
N HIS A 26 3.00 -23.64 -8.64
CA HIS A 26 1.98 -24.18 -7.73
C HIS A 26 1.45 -25.58 -8.09
N GLN A 27 1.74 -26.12 -9.28
CA GLN A 27 1.16 -27.41 -9.69
C GLN A 27 1.82 -28.64 -9.04
N GLU A 28 3.05 -28.53 -8.52
CA GLU A 28 3.75 -29.66 -7.90
C GLU A 28 3.45 -29.79 -6.38
N LEU A 29 3.07 -28.70 -5.71
CA LEU A 29 2.84 -28.67 -4.25
C LEU A 29 1.49 -29.27 -3.84
N ALA A 30 0.49 -29.27 -4.74
CA ALA A 30 -0.83 -29.85 -4.47
C ALA A 30 -0.81 -31.39 -4.30
N ARG A 31 0.24 -32.07 -4.77
CA ARG A 31 0.36 -33.54 -4.71
C ARG A 31 0.81 -34.09 -3.35
N GLN A 32 1.29 -33.25 -2.43
CA GLN A 32 1.95 -33.71 -1.21
C GLN A 32 1.09 -33.67 0.07
N GLY A 33 -0.20 -33.34 -0.02
CA GLY A 33 -1.11 -33.44 1.14
C GLY A 33 -0.79 -32.51 2.32
N LEU A 34 0.18 -31.61 2.19
CA LEU A 34 0.39 -30.50 3.12
C LEU A 34 -0.59 -29.38 2.76
N ARG A 35 -1.75 -29.34 3.45
CA ARG A 35 -2.46 -28.07 3.63
C ARG A 35 -1.67 -27.21 4.62
N LYS A 36 -0.61 -26.56 4.13
CA LYS A 36 -0.23 -25.24 4.65
C LYS A 36 -0.96 -24.26 3.74
N ASP A 37 -2.09 -23.74 4.19
CA ASP A 37 -2.73 -22.48 3.78
C ASP A 37 -2.18 -21.93 2.45
N ALA A 38 -2.46 -22.64 1.36
CA ALA A 38 -1.65 -22.60 0.14
C ALA A 38 -1.89 -21.36 -0.73
N SER A 39 -2.52 -20.31 -0.18
CA SER A 39 -2.97 -19.15 -0.95
C SER A 39 -2.62 -17.80 -0.32
N ALA A 40 -2.01 -17.75 0.87
CA ALA A 40 -1.64 -16.47 1.49
C ALA A 40 -0.38 -15.88 0.83
N MET A 41 -0.52 -14.70 0.24
CA MET A 41 0.53 -13.99 -0.48
C MET A 41 0.93 -12.73 0.29
N LYS A 42 2.23 -12.53 0.46
CA LYS A 42 2.80 -11.24 0.86
C LYS A 42 3.32 -10.53 -0.37
N ILE A 43 2.64 -9.45 -0.74
CA ILE A 43 2.96 -8.66 -1.92
C ILE A 43 3.57 -7.35 -1.48
N TRP A 44 4.61 -6.90 -2.18
CA TRP A 44 5.37 -5.71 -1.82
C TRP A 44 5.56 -4.78 -3.01
N THR A 45 5.45 -3.49 -2.72
CA THR A 45 5.82 -2.39 -3.60
C THR A 45 7.03 -1.68 -3.00
N HIS A 46 8.01 -1.36 -3.85
CA HIS A 46 9.20 -0.61 -3.44
C HIS A 46 8.87 0.85 -3.11
N GLY A 47 9.65 1.44 -2.21
CA GLY A 47 9.49 2.81 -1.76
C GLY A 47 9.59 3.85 -2.88
N ASN A 48 10.31 3.54 -3.96
CA ASN A 48 10.40 4.41 -5.13
C ASN A 48 9.06 4.60 -5.87
N SER A 49 8.06 3.75 -5.63
CA SER A 49 6.72 3.89 -6.22
C SER A 49 5.82 4.90 -5.48
N VAL A 50 6.27 5.44 -4.35
CA VAL A 50 5.46 6.37 -3.54
C VAL A 50 4.92 7.53 -4.36
N GLN A 51 3.63 7.81 -4.19
CA GLN A 51 2.95 8.99 -4.70
C GLN A 51 2.60 9.92 -3.53
N VAL A 52 2.68 11.23 -3.71
CA VAL A 52 2.39 12.21 -2.66
C VAL A 52 1.10 12.95 -2.98
N GLN A 53 0.23 13.14 -1.98
CA GLN A 53 -1.04 13.84 -2.18
C GLN A 53 -0.84 15.35 -2.34
N SER A 54 0.10 15.92 -1.59
CA SER A 54 0.32 17.37 -1.53
C SER A 54 0.96 17.87 -2.82
N PRO A 55 0.32 18.80 -3.56
CA PRO A 55 0.90 19.39 -4.75
C PRO A 55 2.23 20.08 -4.42
N GLY A 56 3.27 19.78 -5.20
CA GLY A 56 4.61 20.36 -5.02
C GLY A 56 5.47 19.69 -3.94
N TRP A 57 5.07 18.54 -3.41
CA TRP A 57 6.00 17.65 -2.73
C TRP A 57 6.83 16.88 -3.74
N ASP A 58 8.15 16.89 -3.55
CA ASP A 58 9.07 16.11 -4.35
C ASP A 58 9.43 14.82 -3.62
N VAL A 59 9.56 13.75 -4.39
CA VAL A 59 10.05 12.46 -3.92
C VAL A 59 11.41 12.22 -4.55
N HIS A 60 12.45 12.22 -3.71
CA HIS A 60 13.79 11.82 -4.11
C HIS A 60 13.85 10.29 -4.19
N ARG A 61 14.07 9.77 -5.39
CA ARG A 61 14.10 8.33 -5.66
C ARG A 61 15.53 7.87 -5.91
N THR A 62 15.96 6.86 -5.16
CA THR A 62 17.28 6.23 -5.31
C THR A 62 17.10 4.72 -5.28
N SER A 63 17.32 4.05 -6.42
CA SER A 63 17.05 2.61 -6.55
C SER A 63 15.59 2.29 -6.17
N SER A 64 15.36 1.34 -5.26
CA SER A 64 14.05 0.93 -4.74
C SER A 64 13.50 1.83 -3.63
N VAL A 65 14.16 2.95 -3.33
CA VAL A 65 13.85 3.79 -2.16
C VAL A 65 13.23 5.12 -2.60
N GLY A 66 12.21 5.57 -1.89
CA GLY A 66 11.61 6.90 -2.04
C GLY A 66 11.77 7.69 -0.75
N ARG A 67 12.30 8.91 -0.85
CA ARG A 67 12.51 9.81 0.29
C ARG A 67 11.82 11.14 0.06
N ILE A 68 11.16 11.61 1.11
CA ILE A 68 10.49 12.90 1.16
C ILE A 68 11.13 13.69 2.30
N ALA A 69 11.52 14.93 2.02
CA ALA A 69 12.05 15.86 3.02
C ALA A 69 11.27 17.17 2.90
N ARG A 70 10.60 17.57 3.98
CA ARG A 70 9.74 18.75 4.06
C ARG A 70 9.86 19.36 5.46
N THR A 71 9.25 20.52 5.69
CA THR A 71 9.33 21.17 7.00
C THR A 71 8.00 21.79 7.41
N GLY A 72 7.57 21.54 8.65
CA GLY A 72 6.43 22.20 9.27
C GLY A 72 5.06 21.82 8.71
N GLU A 73 4.97 20.74 7.95
CA GLU A 73 3.74 20.29 7.30
C GLU A 73 3.58 18.76 7.42
N GLY A 74 2.40 18.27 7.07
CA GLY A 74 2.10 16.84 6.99
C GLY A 74 1.22 16.53 5.79
N GLY A 75 1.14 15.26 5.42
CA GLY A 75 0.41 14.85 4.22
C GLY A 75 0.48 13.35 3.98
N TRP A 76 -0.32 12.90 3.02
CA TRP A 76 -0.45 11.48 2.68
C TRP A 76 0.49 11.07 1.55
N CYS A 77 1.03 9.88 1.73
CA CYS A 77 1.84 9.15 0.76
C CYS A 77 1.11 7.86 0.39
N HIS A 78 0.94 7.58 -0.89
CA HIS A 78 0.14 6.46 -1.40
C HIS A 78 1.01 5.41 -2.09
N PHE A 79 0.64 4.16 -1.90
CA PHE A 79 1.29 2.99 -2.47
C PHE A 79 0.23 2.04 -3.05
N ALA A 80 0.18 1.98 -4.38
CA ALA A 80 -0.55 0.92 -5.05
C ALA A 80 0.15 -0.42 -4.79
N ILE A 81 -0.58 -1.38 -4.22
CA ILE A 81 -0.12 -2.74 -4.04
C ILE A 81 -0.64 -3.55 -5.23
N PRO A 82 0.23 -4.26 -5.98
CA PRO A 82 -0.20 -5.04 -7.13
C PRO A 82 -1.01 -6.26 -6.66
N THR A 83 -2.31 -6.07 -6.50
CA THR A 83 -3.25 -7.12 -6.14
C THR A 83 -3.84 -7.73 -7.39
N PHE A 84 -3.76 -9.07 -7.49
CA PHE A 84 -4.42 -9.81 -8.54
C PHE A 84 -5.76 -10.31 -8.00
N ILE A 85 -6.83 -9.67 -8.45
CA ILE A 85 -8.21 -10.04 -8.14
C ILE A 85 -8.83 -10.43 -9.49
N GLU A 86 -9.11 -11.71 -9.70
CA GLU A 86 -9.83 -12.18 -10.89
C GLU A 86 -11.31 -11.79 -10.78
N ASP A 87 -11.95 -11.52 -11.93
CA ASP A 87 -13.36 -11.15 -11.98
C ASP A 87 -14.22 -12.12 -11.13
N GLU A 88 -15.08 -11.55 -10.27
CA GLU A 88 -15.97 -12.24 -9.31
C GLU A 88 -15.30 -12.89 -8.08
N THR A 89 -13.99 -12.80 -7.92
CA THR A 89 -13.26 -13.36 -6.77
C THR A 89 -12.90 -12.23 -5.80
N SER A 90 -13.20 -12.35 -4.50
CA SER A 90 -12.65 -11.41 -3.49
C SER A 90 -11.35 -11.95 -2.91
N GLY A 91 -10.57 -11.11 -2.24
CA GLY A 91 -9.47 -11.54 -1.39
C GLY A 91 -9.72 -11.16 0.07
N THR A 92 -9.17 -11.91 1.00
CA THR A 92 -9.14 -11.51 2.42
C THR A 92 -7.83 -10.78 2.71
N PHE A 93 -7.90 -9.57 3.23
CA PHE A 93 -6.77 -8.79 3.73
C PHE A 93 -6.52 -9.07 5.22
N TYR A 94 -5.26 -9.29 5.58
CA TYR A 94 -4.86 -9.62 6.96
C TYR A 94 -3.98 -8.56 7.60
N SER A 95 -3.03 -7.99 6.86
CA SER A 95 -2.13 -6.98 7.41
C SER A 95 -1.46 -6.12 6.35
N ALA A 96 -1.15 -4.89 6.73
CA ALA A 96 -0.25 -4.00 6.01
C ALA A 96 1.14 -4.07 6.63
N HIS A 97 2.16 -3.99 5.78
CA HIS A 97 3.56 -3.97 6.18
C HIS A 97 4.23 -2.70 5.69
N LEU A 98 5.08 -2.11 6.52
CA LEU A 98 5.79 -0.89 6.21
C LEU A 98 7.26 -1.02 6.61
N ARG A 99 8.17 -0.77 5.67
CA ARG A 99 9.61 -0.68 5.93
C ARG A 99 10.12 0.72 5.61
N PHE A 100 10.69 1.40 6.60
CA PHE A 100 11.01 2.82 6.49
C PHE A 100 12.20 3.27 7.34
N SER A 101 12.62 4.51 7.14
CA SER A 101 13.46 5.27 8.06
C SER A 101 12.96 6.70 8.15
N THR A 102 13.21 7.36 9.27
CA THR A 102 12.94 8.78 9.44
C THR A 102 14.18 9.48 9.99
N GLY A 103 14.24 10.79 9.77
CA GLY A 103 15.01 11.65 10.65
C GLY A 103 14.22 11.93 11.93
N ASP A 104 14.87 12.52 12.93
CA ASP A 104 14.29 12.80 14.25
C ASP A 104 13.07 13.74 14.21
N GLN A 105 12.81 14.38 13.07
CA GLN A 105 11.65 15.26 12.86
C GLN A 105 10.75 14.79 11.72
N GLY A 106 10.95 13.59 11.19
CA GLY A 106 9.97 12.93 10.33
C GLY A 106 9.24 11.87 11.15
N THR A 107 7.92 11.84 11.08
CA THR A 107 7.11 10.85 11.80
C THR A 107 6.05 10.25 10.89
N ILE A 108 5.64 9.03 11.20
CA ILE A 108 4.46 8.38 10.62
C ILE A 108 3.42 8.26 11.74
N ASP A 109 2.27 8.88 11.55
CA ASP A 109 1.23 9.02 12.58
C ASP A 109 -0.10 8.33 12.21
N ALA A 110 -0.27 7.92 10.95
CA ALA A 110 -1.39 7.10 10.52
C ALA A 110 -1.07 6.24 9.28
N VAL A 111 -1.78 5.13 9.18
CA VAL A 111 -1.83 4.24 8.01
C VAL A 111 -3.28 3.94 7.68
N GLU A 112 -3.63 3.97 6.40
CA GLU A 112 -4.93 3.60 5.88
C GLU A 112 -4.78 2.53 4.80
N VAL A 113 -5.77 1.64 4.74
CA VAL A 113 -5.92 0.64 3.67
C VAL A 113 -7.19 0.97 2.90
N TRP A 114 -7.09 0.92 1.59
CA TRP A 114 -8.16 1.20 0.66
C TRP A 114 -8.42 -0.01 -0.23
N ASP A 115 -9.70 -0.28 -0.48
CA ASP A 115 -10.18 -1.16 -1.53
C ASP A 115 -10.74 -0.29 -2.67
N GLY A 116 -9.95 -0.12 -3.74
CA GLY A 116 -10.27 0.79 -4.83
C GLY A 116 -10.52 2.22 -4.33
N GLY A 117 -11.76 2.70 -4.47
CA GLY A 117 -12.17 4.03 -4.03
C GLY A 117 -12.58 4.14 -2.55
N SER A 118 -12.59 3.05 -1.79
CA SER A 118 -13.18 2.99 -0.44
C SER A 118 -12.14 2.68 0.63
N ARG A 119 -12.08 3.48 1.69
CA ARG A 119 -11.21 3.19 2.84
C ARG A 119 -11.82 2.07 3.68
N VAL A 120 -11.06 1.00 3.89
CA VAL A 120 -11.50 -0.18 4.64
C VAL A 120 -10.85 -0.30 6.02
N LEU A 121 -9.68 0.30 6.24
CA LEU A 121 -9.00 0.31 7.54
C LEU A 121 -8.31 1.66 7.78
N ARG A 122 -8.32 2.14 9.02
CA ARG A 122 -7.52 3.29 9.46
C ARG A 122 -6.92 3.04 10.83
N ILE A 123 -5.59 3.11 10.90
CA ILE A 123 -4.82 3.05 12.13
C ILE A 123 -4.19 4.43 12.32
N ALA A 124 -4.55 5.12 13.40
CA ALA A 124 -4.13 6.50 13.66
C ALA A 124 -3.55 6.65 15.07
N GLY A 125 -3.01 7.82 15.38
CA GLY A 125 -2.38 8.10 16.69
C GLY A 125 -1.03 7.39 16.85
N LEU A 126 -0.41 7.01 15.74
CA LEU A 126 0.92 6.45 15.73
C LEU A 126 1.95 7.55 15.98
N SER A 127 3.16 7.15 16.36
CA SER A 127 4.32 8.05 16.43
C SER A 127 5.57 7.28 16.02
N LEU A 128 5.53 6.67 14.83
CA LEU A 128 6.60 5.82 14.36
C LEU A 128 7.75 6.66 13.82
N GLN A 129 8.96 6.33 14.28
CA GLN A 129 10.22 6.96 13.92
C GLN A 129 11.35 5.93 14.04
N GLY A 130 12.49 6.21 13.41
CA GLY A 130 13.72 5.46 13.60
C GLY A 130 14.39 5.05 12.30
N VAL A 131 15.45 4.25 12.41
CA VAL A 131 16.26 3.80 11.27
C VAL A 131 15.95 2.34 10.96
N ASN A 132 15.77 2.03 9.67
CA ASN A 132 15.45 0.71 9.11
C ASN A 132 14.37 -0.04 9.92
N GLN A 133 13.28 0.65 10.22
CA GLN A 133 12.13 0.09 10.91
C GLN A 133 11.32 -0.80 9.95
N GLU A 134 10.74 -1.87 10.50
CA GLU A 134 9.78 -2.72 9.82
C GLU A 134 8.61 -2.96 10.79
N VAL A 135 7.40 -2.61 10.35
CA VAL A 135 6.20 -2.64 11.18
C VAL A 135 5.09 -3.36 10.43
N GLU A 136 4.37 -4.22 11.13
CA GLU A 136 3.15 -4.87 10.67
C GLU A 136 1.93 -4.27 11.36
N PHE A 137 0.90 -4.02 10.58
CA PHE A 137 -0.39 -3.51 11.00
C PHE A 137 -1.44 -4.56 10.68
N ALA A 138 -1.71 -5.44 11.64
CA ALA A 138 -2.75 -6.46 11.49
C ALA A 138 -4.14 -5.84 11.58
N VAL A 139 -5.11 -6.45 10.88
CA VAL A 139 -6.53 -6.16 11.07
C VAL A 139 -6.89 -6.42 12.54
N PRO A 140 -7.53 -5.47 13.25
CA PRO A 140 -7.96 -5.68 14.63
C PRO A 140 -8.89 -6.89 14.78
N GLU A 141 -8.74 -7.65 15.86
CA GLU A 141 -9.53 -8.88 16.08
C GLU A 141 -11.04 -8.62 16.11
N ASP A 142 -11.46 -7.43 16.57
CA ASP A 142 -12.86 -6.98 16.62
C ASP A 142 -13.44 -6.58 15.26
N GLU A 143 -12.59 -6.30 14.27
CA GLU A 143 -13.00 -6.06 12.88
C GLU A 143 -13.14 -7.36 12.06
N GLY A 144 -12.60 -8.48 12.56
CA GLY A 144 -12.69 -9.78 11.91
C GLY A 144 -11.80 -9.87 10.67
N SER A 145 -12.39 -10.07 9.50
CA SER A 145 -11.69 -10.16 8.20
C SER A 145 -12.15 -9.03 7.28
N ILE A 146 -11.21 -8.43 6.55
CA ILE A 146 -11.50 -7.41 5.56
C ILE A 146 -11.49 -8.05 4.17
N ASP A 147 -12.66 -8.07 3.51
CA ASP A 147 -12.75 -8.47 2.11
C ASP A 147 -12.31 -7.32 1.19
N ILE A 148 -11.49 -7.65 0.19
CA ILE A 148 -11.01 -6.77 -0.88
C ILE A 148 -11.62 -7.26 -2.19
N VAL A 149 -12.22 -6.36 -2.96
CA VAL A 149 -12.93 -6.70 -4.20
C VAL A 149 -12.30 -6.04 -5.43
N GLU A 150 -11.62 -4.90 -5.28
CA GLU A 150 -11.07 -4.15 -6.41
C GLU A 150 -9.54 -4.16 -6.42
N CYS A 151 -8.91 -3.43 -5.50
CA CYS A 151 -7.47 -3.36 -5.39
C CYS A 151 -7.01 -2.77 -4.06
N VAL A 152 -5.83 -3.16 -3.58
CA VAL A 152 -5.28 -2.59 -2.35
C VAL A 152 -4.42 -1.36 -2.66
N ASP A 153 -4.78 -0.22 -2.05
CA ASP A 153 -3.88 0.92 -1.85
C ASP A 153 -3.58 1.09 -0.36
N ILE A 154 -2.32 1.35 -0.04
CA ILE A 154 -1.89 1.68 1.32
C ILE A 154 -1.45 3.14 1.35
N SER A 155 -2.12 3.91 2.19
CA SER A 155 -1.84 5.32 2.40
C SER A 155 -1.16 5.52 3.76
N VAL A 156 -0.06 6.27 3.79
CA VAL A 156 0.72 6.54 4.99
C VAL A 156 0.76 8.05 5.22
N HIS A 157 0.28 8.51 6.36
CA HIS A 157 0.38 9.91 6.74
C HIS A 157 1.73 10.16 7.41
N VAL A 158 2.38 11.23 6.98
CA VAL A 158 3.67 11.68 7.51
C VAL A 158 3.54 13.10 8.03
N THR A 159 4.30 13.42 9.08
CA THR A 159 4.47 14.80 9.54
C THR A 159 5.93 15.16 9.68
N PHE A 160 6.22 16.45 9.48
CA PHE A 160 7.56 16.99 9.45
C PHE A 160 7.70 18.18 10.41
N GLY A 161 8.74 18.15 11.25
CA GLY A 161 9.13 19.27 12.08
C GLY A 161 9.81 20.40 11.29
N LEU A 162 10.35 21.40 11.98
CA LEU A 162 10.90 22.62 11.37
C LEU A 162 12.38 22.53 10.98
N ASN A 163 13.13 21.57 11.52
CA ASN A 163 14.56 21.39 11.22
C ASN A 163 14.75 20.55 9.95
N ALA A 164 15.05 21.21 8.84
CA ALA A 164 15.24 20.60 7.53
C ALA A 164 16.26 19.43 7.50
N ALA A 165 17.28 19.44 8.36
CA ALA A 165 18.28 18.36 8.39
C ALA A 165 17.68 17.01 8.82
N ASN A 166 16.65 17.06 9.67
CA ASN A 166 16.05 15.89 10.32
C ASN A 166 14.57 15.67 9.94
N ALA A 167 13.97 16.59 9.18
CA ALA A 167 12.59 16.52 8.77
C ALA A 167 12.43 15.76 7.44
N TRP A 168 12.60 14.43 7.52
CA TRP A 168 12.49 13.56 6.36
C TRP A 168 11.95 12.17 6.73
N VAL A 169 11.29 11.54 5.77
CA VAL A 169 10.82 10.15 5.82
C VAL A 169 11.28 9.45 4.56
N GLN A 170 11.73 8.21 4.70
CA GLN A 170 12.24 7.38 3.63
C GLN A 170 11.53 6.03 3.67
N PHE A 171 10.89 5.66 2.58
CA PHE A 171 10.24 4.37 2.41
C PHE A 171 11.15 3.43 1.64
N PHE A 172 11.32 2.20 2.14
CA PHE A 172 12.00 1.13 1.43
C PHE A 172 11.00 0.22 0.71
N SER A 173 9.90 -0.10 1.37
CA SER A 173 8.81 -0.89 0.81
C SER A 173 7.55 -0.77 1.64
N VAL A 174 6.42 -1.00 0.99
CA VAL A 174 5.10 -1.17 1.59
C VAL A 174 4.52 -2.46 1.04
N GLY A 175 3.86 -3.24 1.87
CA GLY A 175 3.32 -4.53 1.45
C GLY A 175 1.97 -4.84 2.09
N ALA A 176 1.31 -5.84 1.54
CA ALA A 176 0.07 -6.39 2.05
C ALA A 176 0.17 -7.90 2.16
N HIS A 177 -0.48 -8.45 3.19
CA HIS A 177 -0.71 -9.87 3.36
C HIS A 177 -2.18 -10.16 3.04
N LEU A 178 -2.42 -10.97 2.01
CA LEU A 178 -3.76 -11.29 1.53
C LEU A 178 -3.88 -12.73 1.04
N THR A 179 -5.08 -13.30 1.08
CA THR A 179 -5.42 -14.55 0.41
C THR A 179 -6.49 -14.29 -0.66
N PRO A 180 -6.39 -14.85 -1.88
CA PRO A 180 -7.55 -14.97 -2.74
C PRO A 180 -8.58 -15.92 -2.08
N ASN A 181 -9.86 -15.55 -2.19
CA ASN A 181 -11.00 -16.35 -1.70
C ASN A 181 -11.52 -17.32 -2.77
#